data_AF-A0A420I3U3-F1
#
_entry.id   AF-A0A420I3U3-F1
#
_cell.length_a   1.000
_cell.length_b   1.000
_cell.length_c   1.000
_cell.angle_alpha   90.00
_cell.angle_beta   90.00
_cell.angle_gamma   90.00
#
_symmetry.space_group_name_H-M   'P 1'
#
loop_
_entity.id
_entity.type
_entity.pdbx_description
1 polymer ?
#
loop_
_entity_poly.entity_id
_entity_poly.type
_entity_poly.pdbx_seq_one_letter_code
_entity_poly.pdbx_strand_id
1 'polypeptide(L)'
;MTDRKSHEESVFDTSKPTLDDEDDLIAALEDDDSATFVAFREQRIQQLHDEYYRAKTRLSSGYGDFVEIKEEKSLMDLITSSTNIVVHFAKDDFTRCKIMDDHLNTLSSTHYNTRFVKIQVENAPFLVVKMGVKVLPCVLCWIDGKVVDRIVGFEGLGYIENKFTTKDLETRLLTAGVVQKSEYVNLKNNGKIVHRPLDEDLDDDDPKQVVMGIRHWPERLYTLKR
;
A
#
# COMPACT_ATOMS: atom_id res chain seq x y z
N MET A 1 54.17 62.26 -5.76
CA MET A 1 54.90 61.24 -6.54
C MET A 1 55.08 60.04 -5.62
N THR A 2 54.49 58.86 -5.81
CA THR A 2 53.71 58.23 -6.88
C THR A 2 53.19 56.90 -6.29
N ASP A 3 51.88 56.61 -6.32
CA ASP A 3 51.20 55.57 -7.14
C ASP A 3 51.39 54.11 -6.65
N ARG A 4 50.34 53.40 -6.17
CA ARG A 4 49.25 52.65 -6.89
C ARG A 4 49.71 51.35 -7.59
N LYS A 5 49.16 50.21 -7.15
CA LYS A 5 48.47 49.10 -7.89
C LYS A 5 48.57 47.76 -7.15
N SER A 6 47.46 47.17 -6.68
CA SER A 6 46.65 46.09 -7.33
C SER A 6 47.13 44.70 -6.90
N HIS A 7 46.36 43.63 -6.74
CA HIS A 7 44.95 43.26 -6.96
C HIS A 7 44.81 41.86 -6.32
N GLU A 8 43.63 41.49 -5.80
CA GLU A 8 43.01 40.15 -5.88
C GLU A 8 41.90 40.03 -4.82
N GLU A 9 40.75 40.64 -5.10
CA GLU A 9 39.48 40.17 -4.57
C GLU A 9 38.81 39.37 -5.70
N SER A 10 38.86 38.04 -5.58
CA SER A 10 38.05 37.13 -6.38
C SER A 10 36.61 37.21 -5.87
N VAL A 11 35.85 38.13 -6.45
CA VAL A 11 34.40 38.25 -6.23
C VAL A 11 33.73 36.99 -6.77
N PHE A 12 33.20 36.17 -5.87
CA PHE A 12 32.22 35.14 -6.16
C PHE A 12 30.94 35.87 -6.64
N ASP A 13 30.77 35.97 -7.95
CA ASP A 13 29.61 36.61 -8.55
C ASP A 13 28.37 35.76 -8.29
N THR A 14 27.64 36.14 -7.24
CA THR A 14 26.26 35.71 -7.02
C THR A 14 25.36 36.63 -7.85
N SER A 15 25.51 36.56 -9.17
CA SER A 15 24.49 37.08 -10.07
C SER A 15 23.32 36.08 -10.02
N LYS A 16 22.21 36.52 -9.43
CA LYS A 16 20.93 35.84 -9.63
C LYS A 16 20.70 35.84 -11.15
N PRO A 17 20.43 34.68 -11.77
CA PRO A 17 20.09 34.65 -13.19
C PRO A 17 18.96 35.65 -13.41
N THR A 18 19.08 36.47 -14.45
CA THR A 18 18.02 37.43 -14.79
C THR A 18 16.83 36.65 -15.37
N LEU A 19 15.62 37.23 -15.33
CA LEU A 19 14.43 36.57 -15.89
C LEU A 19 14.63 36.17 -17.37
N ASP A 20 15.39 36.95 -18.14
CA ASP A 20 15.78 36.61 -19.52
C ASP A 20 16.71 35.37 -19.57
N ASP A 21 17.65 35.23 -18.63
CA ASP A 21 18.54 34.06 -18.55
C ASP A 21 17.78 32.80 -18.07
N GLU A 22 16.76 32.97 -17.22
CA GLU A 22 15.88 31.88 -16.79
C GLU A 22 14.96 31.43 -17.94
N ASP A 23 14.37 32.36 -18.68
CA ASP A 23 13.54 32.06 -19.86
C ASP A 23 14.37 31.45 -21.00
N ASP A 24 15.61 31.90 -21.22
CA ASP A 24 16.53 31.26 -22.19
C ASP A 24 16.99 29.87 -21.73
N LEU A 25 17.18 29.64 -20.43
CA LEU A 25 17.45 28.30 -19.89
C LEU A 25 16.22 27.38 -20.02
N ILE A 26 15.03 27.89 -19.77
CA ILE A 26 13.76 27.17 -19.90
C ILE A 26 13.50 26.85 -21.37
N ALA A 27 13.73 27.80 -22.28
CA ALA A 27 13.62 27.60 -23.72
C ALA A 27 14.63 26.58 -24.24
N ALA A 28 15.88 26.59 -23.74
CA ALA A 28 16.88 25.58 -24.09
C ALA A 28 16.56 24.18 -23.53
N LEU A 29 15.81 24.11 -22.42
CA LEU A 29 15.28 22.86 -21.86
C LEU A 29 14.02 22.36 -22.59
N GLU A 30 13.20 23.28 -23.14
CA GLU A 30 12.09 22.95 -24.05
C GLU A 30 12.59 22.55 -25.44
N ASP A 31 13.71 23.10 -25.93
CA ASP A 31 14.28 22.74 -27.24
C ASP A 31 15.06 21.40 -27.20
N ASP A 32 15.37 20.88 -26.00
CA ASP A 32 15.80 19.47 -25.78
C ASP A 32 14.62 18.48 -25.80
N ASP A 33 13.54 18.86 -26.50
CA ASP A 33 12.40 18.06 -26.98
C ASP A 33 12.82 17.02 -28.04
N SER A 34 13.99 16.40 -27.88
CA SER A 34 14.28 15.19 -28.63
C SER A 34 13.15 14.19 -28.35
N ALA A 35 12.58 13.61 -29.41
CA ALA A 35 11.52 12.59 -29.27
C ALA A 35 11.92 11.45 -28.30
N THR A 36 13.23 11.28 -28.09
CA THR A 36 13.83 10.37 -27.12
C THR A 36 13.60 10.84 -25.67
N PHE A 37 13.85 12.10 -25.33
CA PHE A 37 13.65 12.63 -23.96
C PHE A 37 12.16 12.70 -23.58
N VAL A 38 11.29 13.10 -24.52
CA VAL A 38 9.83 13.07 -24.34
C VAL A 38 9.35 11.64 -24.09
N ALA A 39 9.80 10.66 -24.89
CA ALA A 39 9.47 9.26 -24.69
C ALA A 39 9.98 8.71 -23.34
N PHE A 40 11.19 9.10 -22.90
CA PHE A 40 11.71 8.71 -21.58
C PHE A 40 10.89 9.32 -20.43
N ARG A 41 10.47 10.57 -20.55
CA ARG A 41 9.61 11.25 -19.56
C ARG A 41 8.26 10.56 -19.47
N GLU A 42 7.59 10.33 -20.60
CA GLU A 42 6.33 9.59 -20.66
C GLU A 42 6.45 8.18 -20.10
N GLN A 43 7.53 7.46 -20.45
CA GLN A 43 7.79 6.12 -19.92
C GLN A 43 7.95 6.12 -18.40
N ARG A 44 8.64 7.12 -17.82
CA ARG A 44 8.81 7.23 -16.37
C ARG A 44 7.51 7.63 -15.66
N ILE A 45 6.73 8.53 -16.23
CA ILE A 45 5.40 8.89 -15.70
C ILE A 45 4.49 7.66 -15.72
N GLN A 46 4.49 6.89 -16.81
CA GLN A 46 3.70 5.66 -16.90
C GLN A 46 4.14 4.62 -15.86
N GLN A 47 5.45 4.41 -15.67
CA GLN A 47 5.96 3.51 -14.62
C GLN A 47 5.48 3.92 -13.23
N LEU A 48 5.60 5.20 -12.88
CA LEU A 48 5.17 5.73 -11.59
C LEU A 48 3.66 5.63 -11.41
N HIS A 49 2.88 5.93 -12.45
CA HIS A 49 1.43 5.82 -12.43
C HIS A 49 0.99 4.37 -12.23
N ASP A 50 1.62 3.41 -12.92
CA ASP A 50 1.33 1.98 -12.77
C ASP A 50 1.67 1.48 -11.35
N GLU A 51 2.80 1.88 -10.79
CA GLU A 51 3.18 1.54 -9.41
C GLU A 51 2.20 2.13 -8.39
N TYR A 52 1.83 3.40 -8.56
CA TYR A 52 0.85 4.08 -7.70
C TYR A 52 -0.52 3.40 -7.78
N TYR A 53 -1.01 3.09 -8.99
CA TYR A 53 -2.29 2.43 -9.17
C TYR A 53 -2.27 1.02 -8.57
N ARG A 54 -1.19 0.26 -8.76
CA ARG A 54 -1.01 -1.07 -8.14
C ARG A 54 -1.03 -0.99 -6.62
N ALA A 55 -0.35 -0.01 -6.02
CA ALA A 55 -0.33 0.18 -4.57
C ALA A 55 -1.72 0.60 -4.04
N LYS A 56 -2.39 1.55 -4.72
CA LYS A 56 -3.72 2.04 -4.36
C LYS A 56 -4.80 0.97 -4.47
N THR A 57 -4.80 0.19 -5.56
CA THR A 57 -5.73 -0.93 -5.75
C THR A 57 -5.51 -2.02 -4.70
N ARG A 58 -4.27 -2.29 -4.28
CA ARG A 58 -4.01 -3.24 -3.18
C ARG A 58 -4.63 -2.75 -1.88
N LEU A 59 -4.46 -1.48 -1.51
CA LEU A 59 -5.10 -0.91 -0.32
C LEU A 59 -6.64 -1.00 -0.39
N SER A 60 -7.25 -0.71 -1.53
CA SER A 60 -8.71 -0.71 -1.67
C SER A 60 -9.33 -2.12 -1.76
N SER A 61 -8.53 -3.17 -1.93
CA SER A 61 -9.03 -4.52 -2.22
C SER A 61 -9.28 -5.38 -0.99
N GLY A 62 -9.24 -4.82 0.24
CA GLY A 62 -9.41 -5.56 1.49
C GLY A 62 -8.11 -6.16 2.04
N TYR A 63 -6.97 -5.51 1.78
CA TYR A 63 -5.72 -5.74 2.49
C TYR A 63 -5.66 -4.81 3.71
N GLY A 64 -5.06 -5.24 4.82
CA GLY A 64 -5.03 -4.46 6.07
C GLY A 64 -6.09 -4.87 7.09
N ASP A 65 -7.15 -5.55 6.65
CA ASP A 65 -8.25 -6.01 7.50
C ASP A 65 -8.27 -7.54 7.63
N PHE A 66 -8.87 -8.02 8.72
CA PHE A 66 -9.17 -9.43 8.92
C PHE A 66 -10.64 -9.69 8.63
N VAL A 67 -10.91 -10.35 7.50
CA VAL A 67 -12.26 -10.48 6.96
C VAL A 67 -12.77 -11.92 7.07
N GLU A 68 -14.02 -12.08 7.49
CA GLU A 68 -14.71 -13.37 7.47
C GLU A 68 -15.36 -13.63 6.12
N ILE A 69 -15.00 -14.76 5.50
CA ILE A 69 -15.57 -15.25 4.26
C ILE A 69 -16.62 -16.32 4.59
N LYS A 70 -17.84 -16.11 4.11
CA LYS A 70 -18.99 -17.00 4.38
C LYS A 70 -19.17 -18.11 3.34
N GLU A 71 -18.55 -17.97 2.17
CA GLU A 71 -18.72 -18.88 1.04
C GLU A 71 -17.39 -19.49 0.63
N GLU A 72 -17.35 -20.82 0.52
CA GLU A 72 -16.17 -21.56 0.11
C GLU A 72 -15.65 -21.16 -1.27
N LYS A 73 -16.55 -20.91 -2.22
CA LYS A 73 -16.18 -20.48 -3.58
C LYS A 73 -15.41 -19.16 -3.55
N SER A 74 -15.92 -18.19 -2.81
CA SER A 74 -15.28 -16.88 -2.63
C SER A 74 -13.89 -17.00 -2.01
N LEU A 75 -13.71 -17.95 -1.08
CA LEU A 75 -12.38 -18.23 -0.51
C LEU A 75 -11.42 -18.82 -1.56
N MET A 76 -11.87 -19.77 -2.38
CA MET A 76 -11.05 -20.34 -3.46
C MET A 76 -10.61 -19.31 -4.50
N ASP A 77 -11.54 -18.40 -4.86
CA ASP A 77 -11.26 -17.31 -5.79
C ASP A 77 -10.21 -16.35 -5.19
N LEU A 78 -10.30 -16.05 -3.89
CA LEU A 78 -9.30 -15.26 -3.17
C LEU A 78 -7.93 -15.94 -3.12
N ILE A 79 -7.87 -17.24 -2.84
CA ILE A 79 -6.62 -18.02 -2.80
C ILE A 79 -5.93 -18.02 -4.16
N THR A 80 -6.70 -18.06 -5.25
CA THR A 80 -6.17 -18.11 -6.62
C THR A 80 -5.78 -16.72 -7.16
N SER A 81 -6.50 -15.68 -6.74
CA SER A 81 -6.26 -14.30 -7.21
C SER A 81 -5.22 -13.53 -6.40
N SER A 82 -4.90 -13.99 -5.20
CA SER A 82 -3.99 -13.29 -4.28
C SER A 82 -2.62 -13.96 -4.25
N THR A 83 -1.56 -13.14 -4.26
CA THR A 83 -0.18 -13.60 -4.12
C THR A 83 0.07 -14.19 -2.74
N ASN A 84 -0.25 -13.46 -1.67
CA ASN A 84 -0.04 -13.91 -0.29
C ASN A 84 -1.35 -13.90 0.48
N ILE A 85 -1.74 -15.04 1.03
CA ILE A 85 -2.97 -15.17 1.81
C ILE A 85 -2.78 -16.13 2.99
N VAL A 86 -3.32 -15.74 4.13
CA VAL A 86 -3.40 -16.52 5.36
C VAL A 86 -4.86 -16.77 5.65
N VAL A 87 -5.26 -18.04 5.70
CA VAL A 87 -6.65 -18.44 5.97
C VAL A 87 -6.71 -19.18 7.30
N HIS A 88 -7.54 -18.66 8.20
CA HIS A 88 -7.92 -19.34 9.43
C HIS A 88 -9.21 -20.15 9.21
N PHE A 89 -9.11 -21.48 9.31
CA PHE A 89 -10.26 -22.35 9.49
C PHE A 89 -10.65 -22.35 10.95
N ALA A 90 -11.80 -21.76 11.26
CA ALA A 90 -12.24 -21.45 12.61
C ALA A 90 -13.58 -22.10 12.93
N LYS A 91 -13.90 -22.09 14.23
CA LYS A 91 -15.21 -22.38 14.77
C LYS A 91 -15.43 -21.53 16.01
N ASP A 92 -16.52 -20.78 16.06
CA ASP A 92 -16.78 -19.78 17.11
C ASP A 92 -16.90 -20.37 18.52
N ASP A 93 -17.27 -21.65 18.63
CA ASP A 93 -17.38 -22.38 19.90
C ASP A 93 -16.01 -22.61 20.57
N PHE A 94 -14.91 -22.44 19.84
CA PHE A 94 -13.57 -22.77 20.31
C PHE A 94 -12.84 -21.51 20.78
N THR A 95 -12.58 -21.41 22.09
CA THR A 95 -11.82 -20.28 22.67
C THR A 95 -10.47 -20.07 22.01
N ARG A 96 -9.81 -21.15 21.58
CA ARG A 96 -8.50 -21.09 20.91
C ARG A 96 -8.58 -20.43 19.52
N CYS A 97 -9.70 -20.58 18.81
CA CYS A 97 -9.93 -19.87 17.56
C CYS A 97 -10.04 -18.36 17.81
N LYS A 98 -10.74 -17.95 18.87
CA LYS A 98 -10.83 -16.51 19.24
C LYS A 98 -9.46 -15.89 19.53
N ILE A 99 -8.59 -16.61 20.24
CA ILE A 99 -7.22 -16.16 20.49
C ILE A 99 -6.45 -16.00 19.17
N MET A 100 -6.60 -16.96 18.24
CA MET A 100 -5.95 -16.87 16.93
C MET A 100 -6.49 -15.72 16.08
N ASP A 101 -7.81 -15.49 16.08
CA ASP A 101 -8.47 -14.35 15.44
C ASP A 101 -7.87 -13.02 15.93
N ASP A 102 -7.71 -12.83 17.25
CA ASP A 102 -7.16 -11.60 17.83
C ASP A 102 -5.72 -11.31 17.34
N HIS A 103 -4.88 -12.35 17.27
CA HIS A 103 -3.51 -12.22 16.78
C HIS A 103 -3.46 -11.96 15.27
N LEU A 104 -4.27 -12.66 14.47
CA LEU A 104 -4.33 -12.44 13.01
C LEU A 104 -4.89 -11.07 12.66
N ASN A 105 -5.88 -10.58 13.40
CA ASN A 105 -6.42 -9.22 13.24
C ASN A 105 -5.38 -8.14 13.58
N THR A 106 -4.55 -8.37 14.60
CA THR A 106 -3.44 -7.45 14.89
C THR A 106 -2.40 -7.43 13.76
N LEU A 107 -2.13 -8.59 13.16
CA LEU A 107 -1.17 -8.72 12.07
C LEU A 107 -1.69 -8.17 10.74
N SER A 108 -2.98 -8.29 10.46
CA SER A 108 -3.58 -7.78 9.23
C SER A 108 -3.35 -6.28 9.09
N SER A 109 -3.53 -5.52 10.17
CA SER A 109 -3.33 -4.06 10.16
C SER A 109 -1.86 -3.64 10.01
N THR A 110 -0.91 -4.56 10.17
CA THR A 110 0.54 -4.26 10.05
C THR A 110 1.10 -4.74 8.70
N HIS A 111 0.51 -5.80 8.12
CA HIS A 111 1.04 -6.51 6.95
C HIS A 111 0.13 -6.37 5.73
N TYR A 112 0.09 -5.19 5.13
CA TYR A 112 -0.77 -4.85 3.98
C TYR A 112 -0.45 -5.62 2.68
N ASN A 113 0.66 -6.32 2.61
CA ASN A 113 1.03 -7.15 1.46
C ASN A 113 0.44 -8.57 1.53
N THR A 114 -0.24 -8.92 2.62
CA THR A 114 -0.81 -10.24 2.88
C THR A 114 -2.27 -10.11 3.21
N ARG A 115 -3.11 -10.95 2.61
CA ARG A 115 -4.53 -11.03 2.99
C ARG A 115 -4.68 -11.94 4.20
N PHE A 116 -5.43 -11.50 5.18
CA PHE A 116 -5.82 -12.31 6.33
C PHE A 116 -7.32 -12.52 6.28
N VAL A 117 -7.74 -13.78 6.24
CA VAL A 117 -9.15 -14.13 6.19
C VAL A 117 -9.46 -15.27 7.15
N LYS A 118 -10.71 -15.33 7.60
CA LYS A 118 -11.24 -16.48 8.30
C LYS A 118 -12.43 -17.08 7.58
N ILE A 119 -12.62 -18.38 7.78
CA ILE A 119 -13.82 -19.10 7.34
C ILE A 119 -14.22 -20.09 8.42
N GLN A 120 -15.52 -20.18 8.69
CA GLN A 120 -16.06 -21.22 9.54
C GLN A 120 -15.93 -22.57 8.85
N VAL A 121 -15.51 -23.61 9.57
CA VAL A 121 -15.36 -24.95 9.00
C VAL A 121 -16.65 -25.50 8.40
N GLU A 122 -17.81 -25.09 8.93
CA GLU A 122 -19.13 -25.44 8.44
C GLU A 122 -19.41 -24.87 7.04
N ASN A 123 -18.78 -23.74 6.69
CA ASN A 123 -18.97 -23.03 5.43
C ASN A 123 -18.03 -23.51 4.31
N ALA A 124 -17.01 -24.33 4.64
CA ALA A 124 -16.00 -24.80 3.69
C ALA A 124 -15.70 -26.31 3.81
N PRO A 125 -16.72 -27.19 3.69
CA PRO A 125 -16.55 -28.62 3.91
C PRO A 125 -15.61 -29.28 2.91
N PHE A 126 -15.57 -28.84 1.66
CA PHE A 126 -14.68 -29.42 0.65
C PHE A 126 -13.23 -29.08 0.94
N LEU A 127 -12.92 -27.83 1.30
CA LEU A 127 -11.58 -27.41 1.70
C LEU A 127 -11.14 -28.09 3.00
N VAL A 128 -12.02 -28.19 3.99
CA VAL A 128 -11.71 -28.88 5.26
C VAL A 128 -11.30 -30.33 4.99
N VAL A 129 -12.02 -31.05 4.13
CA VAL A 129 -11.68 -32.44 3.76
C VAL A 129 -10.41 -32.49 2.91
N LYS A 130 -10.33 -31.69 1.84
CA LYS A 130 -9.21 -31.69 0.89
C LYS A 130 -7.89 -31.31 1.55
N MET A 131 -7.93 -30.36 2.49
CA MET A 131 -6.78 -29.91 3.25
C MET A 131 -6.56 -30.72 4.53
N GLY A 132 -7.39 -31.72 4.84
CA GLY A 132 -7.23 -32.58 6.02
C GLY A 132 -7.29 -31.81 7.35
N VAL A 133 -8.13 -30.78 7.45
CA VAL A 133 -8.31 -30.01 8.67
C VAL A 133 -9.09 -30.86 9.69
N LYS A 134 -8.40 -31.36 10.72
CA LYS A 134 -8.98 -32.22 11.77
C LYS A 134 -8.98 -31.58 13.16
N VAL A 135 -8.12 -30.60 13.38
CA VAL A 135 -7.89 -29.95 14.68
C VAL A 135 -8.00 -28.44 14.48
N LEU A 136 -8.67 -27.76 15.41
CA LEU A 136 -8.87 -26.32 15.39
C LEU A 136 -8.16 -25.62 16.55
N PRO A 137 -7.67 -24.38 16.36
CA PRO A 137 -7.62 -23.63 15.10
C PRO A 137 -6.66 -24.25 14.07
N CYS A 138 -6.95 -24.10 12.77
CA CYS A 138 -6.01 -24.47 11.71
C CYS A 138 -5.79 -23.26 10.81
N VAL A 139 -4.55 -22.79 10.73
CA VAL A 139 -4.15 -21.68 9.86
C VAL A 139 -3.30 -22.25 8.73
N LEU A 140 -3.67 -21.93 7.50
CA LEU A 140 -2.92 -22.29 6.32
C LEU A 140 -2.41 -21.01 5.67
N CYS A 141 -1.19 -21.07 5.14
CA CYS A 141 -0.53 -19.96 4.47
C CYS A 141 -0.31 -20.35 3.01
N TRP A 142 -0.71 -19.50 2.08
CA TRP A 142 -0.49 -19.69 0.66
C TRP A 142 0.35 -18.56 0.07
N ILE A 143 1.21 -18.96 -0.86
CA ILE A 143 1.92 -18.08 -1.78
C ILE A 143 1.64 -18.58 -3.20
N ASP A 144 1.07 -17.72 -4.04
CA ASP A 144 0.70 -18.00 -5.44
C ASP A 144 -0.11 -19.31 -5.59
N GLY A 145 -1.14 -19.45 -4.75
CA GLY A 145 -2.03 -20.62 -4.75
C GLY A 145 -1.42 -21.91 -4.19
N LYS A 146 -0.16 -21.91 -3.73
CA LYS A 146 0.50 -23.07 -3.11
C LYS A 146 0.60 -22.91 -1.62
N VAL A 147 0.32 -23.97 -0.86
CA VAL A 147 0.49 -23.96 0.59
C VAL A 147 1.97 -23.97 0.94
N VAL A 148 2.41 -22.99 1.74
CA VAL A 148 3.80 -22.84 2.20
C VAL A 148 3.98 -23.17 3.67
N ASP A 149 2.95 -22.99 4.50
CA ASP A 149 2.97 -23.36 5.91
C ASP A 149 1.57 -23.79 6.38
N ARG A 150 1.57 -24.59 7.44
CA ARG A 150 0.39 -25.08 8.14
C ARG A 150 0.63 -25.01 9.65
N ILE A 151 -0.23 -24.26 10.33
CA ILE A 151 -0.26 -24.15 11.78
C ILE A 151 -1.50 -24.90 12.27
N VAL A 152 -1.28 -25.94 13.08
CA VAL A 152 -2.35 -26.72 13.71
C VAL A 152 -2.36 -26.41 15.20
N GLY A 153 -3.52 -25.99 15.72
CA GLY A 153 -3.63 -25.50 17.08
C GLY A 153 -2.66 -24.35 17.33
N PHE A 154 -1.84 -24.48 18.38
CA PHE A 154 -0.72 -23.57 18.67
C PHE A 154 0.63 -24.29 18.57
N GLU A 155 0.70 -25.37 17.80
CA GLU A 155 1.94 -26.14 17.63
C GLU A 155 3.02 -25.28 16.99
N GLY A 156 4.21 -25.26 17.57
CA GLY A 156 5.32 -24.45 17.07
C GLY A 156 5.12 -22.94 17.24
N LEU A 157 4.14 -22.52 18.05
CA LEU A 157 3.94 -21.11 18.44
C LEU A 157 4.30 -20.94 19.91
N GLY A 158 5.40 -20.24 20.18
CA GLY A 158 5.87 -19.95 21.53
C GLY A 158 6.39 -21.18 22.30
N TYR A 159 6.72 -20.97 23.57
CA TYR A 159 7.27 -21.99 24.47
C TYR A 159 6.29 -22.48 25.53
N ILE A 160 5.17 -21.77 25.71
CA ILE A 160 4.17 -22.05 26.75
C ILE A 160 3.01 -22.81 26.12
N GLU A 161 2.59 -23.90 26.75
CA GLU A 161 1.39 -24.61 26.32
C GLU A 161 0.18 -23.68 26.31
N ASN A 162 -0.53 -23.66 25.19
CA ASN A 162 -1.82 -22.98 25.03
C ASN A 162 -1.75 -21.44 25.04
N LYS A 163 -0.56 -20.83 24.99
CA LYS A 163 -0.39 -19.38 24.85
C LYS A 163 0.80 -19.04 23.97
N PHE A 164 0.62 -18.11 23.06
CA PHE A 164 1.68 -17.54 22.25
C PHE A 164 1.48 -16.03 22.13
N THR A 165 2.52 -15.30 21.73
CA THR A 165 2.44 -13.86 21.50
C THR A 165 2.25 -13.55 20.02
N THR A 166 1.72 -12.37 19.69
CA THR A 166 1.61 -11.93 18.29
C THR A 166 2.96 -12.00 17.55
N LYS A 167 4.07 -11.74 18.27
CA LYS A 167 5.43 -11.82 17.72
C LYS A 167 5.85 -13.26 17.35
N ASP A 168 5.41 -14.26 18.10
CA ASP A 168 5.71 -15.66 17.81
C ASP A 168 5.04 -16.09 16.50
N LEU A 169 3.76 -15.72 16.33
CA LEU A 169 3.03 -15.95 15.09
C LEU A 169 3.63 -15.17 13.92
N GLU A 170 3.95 -13.89 14.14
CA GLU A 170 4.61 -13.06 13.12
C GLU A 170 5.93 -13.67 12.65
N THR A 171 6.77 -14.11 13.59
CA THR A 171 8.07 -14.75 13.28
C THR A 171 7.88 -16.00 12.43
N ARG A 172 6.86 -16.80 12.73
CA ARG A 172 6.54 -17.98 11.95
C ARG A 172 6.07 -17.62 10.53
N LEU A 173 5.16 -16.66 10.40
CA LEU A 173 4.69 -16.20 9.09
C LEU A 173 5.83 -15.58 8.25
N LEU A 174 6.75 -14.84 8.89
CA LEU A 174 7.95 -14.30 8.26
C LEU A 174 8.87 -15.42 7.76
N THR A 175 9.05 -16.46 8.58
CA THR A 175 9.86 -17.63 8.21
C THR A 175 9.26 -18.39 7.04
N ALA A 176 7.92 -18.48 6.98
CA ALA A 176 7.19 -19.05 5.85
C ALA A 176 7.23 -18.17 4.59
N GLY A 177 7.65 -16.90 4.71
CA GLY A 177 7.71 -15.93 3.62
C GLY A 177 6.36 -15.38 3.16
N VAL A 178 5.26 -15.74 3.85
CA VAL A 178 3.91 -15.29 3.49
C VAL A 178 3.70 -13.82 3.86
N VAL A 179 4.33 -13.35 4.95
CA VAL A 179 4.42 -11.93 5.30
C VAL A 179 5.84 -11.43 5.09
N GLN A 180 6.00 -10.13 4.84
CA GLN A 180 7.29 -9.48 4.66
C GLN A 180 7.54 -8.51 5.80
N LYS A 181 8.80 -8.33 6.18
CA LYS A 181 9.17 -7.33 7.19
C LYS A 181 8.86 -5.94 6.62
N SER A 182 7.95 -5.20 7.25
CA SER A 182 7.62 -3.85 6.78
C SER A 182 8.86 -2.96 6.88
N GLU A 183 9.22 -2.28 5.80
CA GLU A 183 10.38 -1.37 5.80
C GLU A 183 10.16 -0.14 6.70
N TYR A 184 8.90 0.19 6.99
CA TYR A 184 8.49 1.33 7.82
C TYR A 184 8.97 1.27 9.29
N VAL A 185 9.20 0.08 9.86
CA VAL A 185 9.68 -0.03 11.26
C VAL A 185 11.17 0.31 11.42
N ASN A 186 11.96 0.37 10.34
CA ASN A 186 13.36 0.78 10.43
C ASN A 186 13.54 2.28 10.69
N LEU A 187 12.55 3.13 10.36
CA LEU A 187 12.64 4.58 10.58
C LEU A 187 12.46 5.00 12.06
N LYS A 188 11.92 4.11 12.92
CA LYS A 188 11.72 4.44 14.34
C LYS A 188 12.95 4.13 15.21
N ASN A 189 13.83 3.24 14.75
CA ASN A 189 15.01 2.85 15.52
C ASN A 189 16.24 3.72 15.25
N ASN A 190 16.21 4.60 14.25
CA ASN A 190 17.33 5.49 13.94
C ASN A 190 16.84 6.86 13.45
N GLY A 191 16.63 7.79 14.40
CA GLY A 191 16.55 9.22 14.12
C GLY A 191 15.14 9.81 13.95
N LYS A 192 14.87 10.82 14.79
CA LYS A 192 13.77 11.81 14.77
C LYS A 192 12.96 11.89 13.46
N ILE A 193 11.68 11.52 13.54
CA ILE A 193 10.68 11.88 12.52
C ILE A 193 9.96 13.14 13.00
N VAL A 194 10.17 14.26 12.30
CA VAL A 194 9.29 15.43 12.37
C VAL A 194 8.02 15.07 11.60
N HIS A 195 6.90 15.01 12.30
CA HIS A 195 5.58 14.90 11.68
C HIS A 195 5.31 16.19 10.89
N ARG A 196 5.20 16.10 9.57
CA ARG A 196 4.52 17.13 8.78
C ARG A 196 3.15 16.55 8.38
N PRO A 197 2.03 17.18 8.78
CA PRO A 197 0.71 16.79 8.29
C PRO A 197 0.69 16.87 6.76
N LEU A 198 -0.01 15.94 6.12
CA LEU A 198 -0.43 16.10 4.73
C LEU A 198 -1.62 17.07 4.77
N ASP A 199 -1.36 18.33 4.48
CA ASP A 199 -2.44 19.27 4.19
C ASP A 199 -3.03 18.92 2.82
N GLU A 200 -4.35 18.86 2.78
CA GLU A 200 -5.18 18.74 1.59
C GLU A 200 -5.08 20.04 0.78
N ASP A 201 -4.21 20.09 -0.22
CA ASP A 201 -4.27 21.12 -1.26
C ASP A 201 -4.27 20.43 -2.63
N LEU A 202 -5.47 19.97 -3.04
CA LEU A 202 -5.80 19.74 -4.45
C LEU A 202 -6.46 21.01 -4.98
N ASP A 203 -5.64 22.01 -5.29
CA ASP A 203 -6.03 23.08 -6.20
C ASP A 203 -5.83 22.59 -7.63
N ASP A 204 -6.92 22.12 -8.24
CA ASP A 204 -7.04 22.01 -9.70
C ASP A 204 -7.07 23.44 -10.28
N ASP A 205 -5.90 23.94 -10.72
CA ASP A 205 -5.82 25.20 -11.47
C ASP A 205 -5.96 24.93 -12.98
N ASP A 206 -7.05 25.49 -13.53
CA ASP A 206 -7.54 25.40 -14.91
C ASP A 206 -6.82 26.39 -15.84
N PRO A 207 -6.15 25.96 -16.94
CA PRO A 207 -5.76 26.85 -18.01
C PRO A 207 -6.86 26.99 -19.08
N LYS A 208 -7.60 28.08 -18.92
CA LYS A 208 -8.61 28.72 -19.77
C LYS A 208 -8.42 28.68 -21.31
N GLN A 209 -9.56 28.48 -21.97
CA GLN A 209 -10.10 29.15 -23.17
C GLN A 209 -9.63 28.75 -24.59
N VAL A 210 -10.53 28.05 -25.30
CA VAL A 210 -10.86 28.32 -26.70
C VAL A 210 -12.37 28.62 -26.81
N VAL A 211 -12.68 29.64 -27.59
CA VAL A 211 -13.90 30.45 -27.60
C VAL A 211 -15.00 29.84 -28.49
N MET A 212 -16.25 30.23 -28.18
CA MET A 212 -17.50 30.24 -29.00
C MET A 212 -18.48 29.07 -28.85
N GLY A 213 -19.68 29.37 -28.33
CA GLY A 213 -20.86 28.52 -28.52
C GLY A 213 -22.02 28.67 -27.53
N ILE A 214 -22.58 29.88 -27.43
CA ILE A 214 -24.00 30.21 -27.12
C ILE A 214 -24.91 29.01 -26.69
N ARG A 215 -25.28 28.91 -25.39
CA ARG A 215 -26.68 28.79 -24.86
C ARG A 215 -26.76 28.23 -23.42
N HIS A 216 -27.19 29.10 -22.50
CA HIS A 216 -28.27 28.92 -21.51
C HIS A 216 -28.32 27.63 -20.65
N TRP A 217 -28.06 27.77 -19.35
CA TRP A 217 -28.39 26.77 -18.30
C TRP A 217 -29.76 27.08 -17.65
N PRO A 218 -30.61 26.09 -17.35
CA PRO A 218 -31.85 26.31 -16.60
C PRO A 218 -31.62 26.23 -15.08
N GLU A 219 -32.19 27.20 -14.36
CA GLU A 219 -32.25 27.28 -12.89
C GLU A 219 -33.12 26.19 -12.27
N ARG A 220 -32.70 25.69 -11.09
CA ARG A 220 -33.56 24.91 -10.20
C ARG A 220 -34.52 25.84 -9.47
N LEU A 221 -35.82 25.58 -9.55
CA LEU A 221 -36.81 26.24 -8.70
C LEU A 221 -37.19 25.37 -7.49
N TYR A 222 -37.11 26.03 -6.34
CA TYR A 222 -37.66 25.64 -5.05
C TYR A 222 -39.20 25.65 -5.05
N THR A 223 -39.81 24.66 -4.36
CA THR A 223 -41.06 24.77 -3.54
C THR A 223 -42.38 25.13 -4.26
N LEU A 224 -43.60 24.85 -3.81
CA LEU A 224 -44.17 24.36 -2.55
C LEU A 224 -45.61 23.87 -2.88
N LYS A 225 -46.08 22.85 -2.16
CA LYS A 225 -47.47 22.52 -1.80
C LYS A 225 -48.63 22.91 -2.76
N ARG A 226 -49.41 21.89 -3.09
CA ARG A 226 -50.72 21.77 -2.43
C ARG A 226 -50.92 20.35 -1.92
#